data_AF-A0A354F2B9-F1
#
_entry.id   AF-A0A354F2B9-F1
#
_cell.length_a   1.000
_cell.length_b   1.000
_cell.length_c   1.000
_cell.angle_alpha   90.00
_cell.angle_beta   90.00
_cell.angle_gamma   90.00
#
_symmetry.space_group_name_H-M   'P 1'
#
loop_
_entity.id
_entity.type
_entity.pdbx_description
1 polymer ?
#
loop_
_entity_poly.entity_id
_entity_poly.type
_entity_poly.pdbx_seq_one_letter_code
_entity_poly.pdbx_strand_id
1 'polypeptide(L)'
;MKNRKGLFLYFIIVLFFTMIFAPSFLFAAVPSITGVNPNTGSSATTTNVAITGANFEYGAKVSLLNGGSFSGGSYDTPDYAEGIMVSGNYAYVADGDSGLQIINISNPESPTFVSSYNTPGHATDVYISGNYAYVADGYSGLQIINISNPASPILTGSFTQGRAMGVFVSGNYAYVTIGGSGSNGLQIIDVTNPSTPTLIGSYQTIYDAHGVFVSGNYAYVANSYSGLIIIDISNPASPTLTGSYDTPGSAGNVYLSGNYAYVTEDSGLLIINISNPIDPTLTGSYMGAGGDVYLSGNYAYVGGLKVIDIGNPTTPTLAGSYNTPDIAYDVYGQGNYAYVAAGYSGIQIVKINNPVTNVAVVDSNTITATFPSGLAEGTYHVLVTNPAGQSEEGYLYNGFYVTPSGTATLTVCSSGCDYSTIQSAINAATNGFTVLVSPGTYNENINFNGKAITVRSEKGAGQTIIDGGGVGRVVYFGSGEGTNSILDGFTIRGGSAMYGGGIRILQSSPIIKNNIITGNTADNSGGAISVYNYSSPVITNNTITGNTSLYGAGGISVARYSSPVIT
;
A
#
# COMPACT_ATOMS: atom_id res chain seq x y z
N MET A 1 -5.32 100.40 7.06
CA MET A 1 -6.61 100.77 6.43
C MET A 1 -6.88 99.88 5.22
N LYS A 2 -8.08 99.29 5.16
CA LYS A 2 -8.83 98.71 4.01
C LYS A 2 -8.38 97.38 3.34
N ASN A 3 -9.12 96.32 3.71
CA ASN A 3 -9.96 95.40 2.89
C ASN A 3 -9.42 94.68 1.64
N ARG A 4 -9.53 93.33 1.63
CA ARG A 4 -10.62 92.50 1.03
C ARG A 4 -10.34 91.00 1.30
N LYS A 5 -11.15 90.29 2.09
CA LYS A 5 -12.37 89.49 1.79
C LYS A 5 -12.10 88.01 1.44
N GLY A 6 -12.66 87.09 2.24
CA GLY A 6 -13.07 85.75 1.78
C GLY A 6 -12.67 84.55 2.64
N LEU A 7 -13.44 84.28 3.71
CA LEU A 7 -13.52 83.01 4.45
C LEU A 7 -14.79 82.28 3.95
N PHE A 8 -14.73 80.98 3.61
CA PHE A 8 -15.76 79.95 3.92
C PHE A 8 -15.45 78.57 3.27
N LEU A 9 -15.15 77.59 4.13
CA LEU A 9 -15.70 76.22 4.26
C LEU A 9 -16.18 75.42 3.01
N TYR A 10 -15.66 74.20 2.83
CA TYR A 10 -16.27 72.98 2.23
C TYR A 10 -15.18 71.87 2.19
N PHE A 11 -15.35 70.56 2.41
CA PHE A 11 -16.47 69.62 2.51
C PHE A 11 -15.97 68.40 3.33
N ILE A 12 -16.74 67.92 4.32
CA ILE A 12 -16.69 66.52 4.80
C ILE A 12 -17.84 65.81 4.08
N ILE A 13 -17.53 64.83 3.23
CA ILE A 13 -18.51 63.95 2.62
C ILE A 13 -18.47 62.61 3.35
N VAL A 14 -19.51 62.38 4.13
CA VAL A 14 -19.93 61.06 4.61
C VAL A 14 -20.65 60.39 3.45
N LEU A 15 -20.10 59.29 2.92
CA LEU A 15 -20.85 58.36 2.10
C LEU A 15 -20.83 57.00 2.79
N PHE A 16 -22.02 56.59 3.25
CA PHE A 16 -22.36 55.25 3.69
C PHE A 16 -22.00 54.24 2.59
N PHE A 17 -20.92 53.49 2.77
CA PHE A 17 -20.76 52.19 2.12
C PHE A 17 -21.35 51.14 3.05
N THR A 18 -22.41 50.49 2.57
CA THR A 18 -22.93 49.25 3.11
C THR A 18 -21.77 48.29 3.39
N MET A 19 -21.61 47.87 4.65
CA MET A 19 -20.91 46.63 4.99
C MET A 19 -21.64 45.50 4.27
N ILE A 20 -21.17 45.19 3.05
CA ILE A 20 -21.30 43.84 2.53
C ILE A 20 -20.45 43.02 3.50
N PHE A 21 -21.12 42.21 4.32
CA PHE A 21 -20.47 41.10 4.99
C PHE A 21 -19.56 40.43 3.95
N ALA A 22 -18.25 40.47 4.16
CA ALA A 22 -17.40 39.46 3.56
C ALA A 22 -18.10 38.13 3.83
N PRO A 23 -18.34 37.26 2.83
CA PRO A 23 -18.86 35.95 3.12
C PRO A 23 -17.88 35.40 4.15
N SER A 24 -18.40 35.13 5.36
CA SER A 24 -17.78 34.20 6.28
C SER A 24 -17.27 33.07 5.40
N PHE A 25 -15.96 32.91 5.28
CA PHE A 25 -15.41 31.65 4.86
C PHE A 25 -15.97 30.67 5.88
N LEU A 26 -17.10 30.03 5.55
CA LEU A 26 -17.48 28.81 6.21
C LEU A 26 -16.27 27.94 5.97
N PHE A 27 -15.48 27.72 7.02
CA PHE A 27 -14.52 26.63 6.99
C PHE A 27 -15.34 25.41 6.56
N ALA A 28 -14.99 24.83 5.41
CA ALA A 28 -15.64 23.61 4.94
C ALA A 28 -15.60 22.63 6.12
N ALA A 29 -16.76 22.04 6.42
CA ALA A 29 -16.87 21.22 7.61
C ALA A 29 -16.02 19.96 7.38
N VAL A 30 -15.21 19.59 8.37
CA VAL A 30 -14.35 18.41 8.26
C VAL A 30 -15.25 17.18 8.11
N PRO A 31 -15.03 16.32 7.11
CA PRO A 31 -15.80 15.10 6.95
C PRO A 31 -15.53 14.17 8.13
N SER A 32 -16.54 13.45 8.59
CA SER A 32 -16.39 12.39 9.59
C SER A 32 -17.06 11.10 9.13
N ILE A 33 -16.46 9.96 9.44
CA ILE A 33 -16.99 8.64 9.05
C ILE A 33 -17.50 7.91 10.29
N THR A 34 -18.69 7.32 10.19
CA THR A 34 -19.31 6.49 11.23
C THR A 34 -19.41 5.02 10.85
N GLY A 35 -19.31 4.66 9.56
CA GLY A 35 -19.41 3.28 9.13
C GLY A 35 -19.10 3.05 7.65
N VAL A 36 -18.82 1.79 7.30
CA VAL A 36 -18.61 1.27 5.93
C VAL A 36 -19.43 -0.01 5.80
N ASN A 37 -20.23 -0.14 4.74
CA ASN A 37 -21.09 -1.30 4.53
C ASN A 37 -21.12 -1.73 3.04
N PRO A 38 -20.75 -2.98 2.70
CA PRO A 38 -20.15 -3.97 3.58
C PRO A 38 -18.77 -3.50 4.09
N ASN A 39 -18.44 -3.83 5.34
CA ASN A 39 -17.11 -3.60 5.91
C ASN A 39 -16.11 -4.73 5.57
N THR A 40 -16.46 -5.61 4.63
CA THR A 40 -15.63 -6.73 4.19
C THR A 40 -15.66 -6.87 2.66
N GLY A 41 -14.54 -7.33 2.08
CA GLY A 41 -14.43 -7.63 0.65
C GLY A 41 -13.41 -8.74 0.36
N SER A 42 -13.23 -9.07 -0.91
CA SER A 42 -12.29 -10.11 -1.38
C SER A 42 -11.16 -9.51 -2.20
N SER A 43 -9.95 -10.06 -2.07
CA SER A 43 -8.82 -9.69 -2.93
C SER A 43 -9.03 -10.09 -4.41
N ALA A 44 -10.03 -10.91 -4.75
CA ALA A 44 -10.30 -11.31 -6.13
C ALA A 44 -11.27 -10.38 -6.88
N THR A 45 -12.11 -9.62 -6.16
CA THR A 45 -13.25 -8.90 -6.77
C THR A 45 -13.37 -7.48 -6.25
N THR A 46 -13.82 -6.57 -7.10
CA THR A 46 -14.21 -5.23 -6.65
C THR A 46 -15.38 -5.31 -5.67
N THR A 47 -15.38 -4.47 -4.64
CA THR A 47 -16.43 -4.41 -3.62
C THR A 47 -17.08 -3.03 -3.63
N ASN A 48 -18.38 -2.95 -3.88
CA ASN A 48 -19.12 -1.70 -3.75
C ASN A 48 -19.49 -1.48 -2.29
N VAL A 49 -19.16 -0.32 -1.73
CA VAL A 49 -19.42 0.04 -0.35
C VAL A 49 -20.21 1.34 -0.25
N ALA A 50 -21.03 1.44 0.79
CA ALA A 50 -21.60 2.67 1.29
C ALA A 50 -20.83 3.11 2.54
N ILE A 51 -20.35 4.34 2.54
CA ILE A 51 -19.63 4.98 3.64
C ILE A 51 -20.60 5.99 4.25
N THR A 52 -20.90 5.84 5.53
CA THR A 52 -21.81 6.71 6.27
C THR A 52 -21.04 7.63 7.20
N GLY A 53 -21.55 8.84 7.41
CA GLY A 53 -20.83 9.88 8.13
C GLY A 53 -21.56 11.21 8.17
N ALA A 54 -20.81 12.30 8.25
CA ALA A 54 -21.31 13.67 8.18
C ALA A 54 -20.35 14.56 7.38
N ASN A 55 -20.88 15.67 6.87
CA ASN A 55 -20.16 16.71 6.14
C ASN A 55 -19.50 16.20 4.84
N PHE A 56 -20.15 15.26 4.14
CA PHE A 56 -19.70 14.86 2.82
C PHE A 56 -20.12 15.87 1.77
N GLU A 57 -19.14 16.42 1.06
CA GLU A 57 -19.33 17.45 0.05
C GLU A 57 -19.05 16.88 -1.33
N TYR A 58 -19.78 17.35 -2.35
CA TYR A 58 -19.56 16.93 -3.73
C TYR A 58 -18.10 17.14 -4.13
N GLY A 59 -17.46 16.08 -4.66
CA GLY A 59 -16.02 16.06 -4.95
C GLY A 59 -15.15 15.49 -3.82
N ALA A 60 -15.75 15.03 -2.71
CA ALA A 60 -15.03 14.29 -1.69
C ALA A 60 -14.35 13.03 -2.28
N LYS A 61 -13.17 12.72 -1.76
CA LYS A 61 -12.37 11.56 -2.14
C LYS A 61 -12.40 10.51 -1.04
N VAL A 62 -12.26 9.25 -1.43
CA VAL A 62 -12.14 8.11 -0.50
C VAL A 62 -10.79 7.47 -0.72
N SER A 63 -10.09 7.13 0.37
CA SER A 63 -8.82 6.42 0.33
C SER A 63 -8.88 5.20 1.24
N LEU A 64 -8.30 4.10 0.78
CA LEU A 64 -8.04 2.91 1.58
C LEU A 64 -6.62 2.99 2.09
N LEU A 65 -6.47 3.22 3.39
CA LEU A 65 -5.17 3.22 4.05
C LEU A 65 -5.00 1.87 4.71
N ASN A 66 -3.89 1.19 4.50
CA ASN A 66 -3.72 -0.08 5.18
C ASN A 66 -3.56 0.15 6.70
N GLY A 67 -4.41 -0.50 7.49
CA GLY A 67 -4.46 -0.40 8.96
C GLY A 67 -3.64 -1.47 9.68
N GLY A 68 -2.90 -2.31 8.96
CA GLY A 68 -1.89 -3.22 9.48
C GLY A 68 -0.94 -3.62 8.37
N SER A 69 0.37 -3.61 8.65
CA SER A 69 1.52 -3.93 7.77
C SER A 69 1.27 -3.77 6.26
N PHE A 70 1.85 -2.74 5.67
CA PHE A 70 2.16 -2.73 4.24
C PHE A 70 3.12 -3.91 3.97
N SER A 71 2.58 -5.10 3.75
CA SER A 71 3.35 -6.35 3.66
C SER A 71 4.01 -6.43 2.28
N GLY A 72 5.13 -5.73 2.11
CA GLY A 72 6.21 -6.21 1.27
C GLY A 72 7.35 -6.71 2.14
N GLY A 73 8.40 -7.21 1.50
CA GLY A 73 9.59 -7.68 2.17
C GLY A 73 10.57 -6.55 2.45
N SER A 74 11.64 -6.88 3.15
CA SER A 74 12.79 -6.00 3.32
C SER A 74 14.08 -6.80 3.10
N TYR A 75 15.14 -6.10 2.72
CA TYR A 75 16.47 -6.67 2.67
C TYR A 75 17.48 -5.64 3.17
N ASP A 76 18.22 -6.03 4.21
CA ASP A 76 19.25 -5.23 4.84
C ASP A 76 20.51 -5.24 3.96
N THR A 77 20.86 -4.09 3.38
CA THR A 77 22.07 -3.93 2.58
C THR A 77 23.26 -3.59 3.47
N PRO A 78 24.52 -3.85 3.04
CA PRO A 78 25.68 -3.69 3.90
C PRO A 78 25.95 -2.26 4.41
N ASP A 79 25.44 -1.23 3.73
CA ASP A 79 25.72 0.17 4.05
C ASP A 79 24.47 1.06 3.83
N TYR A 80 24.69 2.34 3.51
CA TYR A 80 23.66 3.36 3.42
C TYR A 80 22.97 3.38 2.04
N ALA A 81 21.76 2.81 1.97
CA ALA A 81 20.97 2.82 0.74
C ALA A 81 20.40 4.23 0.45
N GLU A 82 20.92 4.87 -0.61
CA GLU A 82 20.52 6.23 -1.03
C GLU A 82 19.68 6.24 -2.30
N GLY A 83 20.05 5.47 -3.33
CA GLY A 83 19.36 5.43 -4.61
C GLY A 83 18.87 4.04 -4.96
N ILE A 84 17.72 3.92 -5.62
CA ILE A 84 17.15 2.64 -6.05
C ILE A 84 16.45 2.74 -7.40
N MET A 85 16.76 1.78 -8.29
CA MET A 85 16.01 1.59 -9.51
C MET A 85 15.69 0.11 -9.73
N VAL A 86 14.49 -0.16 -10.22
CA VAL A 86 14.04 -1.52 -10.50
C VAL A 86 14.03 -1.78 -12.00
N SER A 87 14.53 -2.94 -12.41
CA SER A 87 14.41 -3.43 -13.79
C SER A 87 14.11 -4.93 -13.80
N GLY A 88 12.91 -5.27 -14.28
CA GLY A 88 12.44 -6.65 -14.31
C GLY A 88 12.31 -7.24 -12.90
N ASN A 89 13.08 -8.29 -12.62
CA ASN A 89 13.05 -8.99 -11.32
C ASN A 89 14.16 -8.54 -10.36
N TYR A 90 14.85 -7.43 -10.66
CA TYR A 90 15.98 -6.97 -9.86
C TYR A 90 15.80 -5.52 -9.41
N ALA A 91 16.10 -5.28 -8.14
CA ALA A 91 16.34 -3.95 -7.59
C ALA A 91 17.85 -3.69 -7.58
N TYR A 92 18.25 -2.54 -8.09
CA TYR A 92 19.62 -2.05 -8.14
C TYR A 92 19.71 -0.89 -7.16
N VAL A 93 20.60 -0.99 -6.18
CA VAL A 93 20.66 -0.06 -5.05
C VAL A 93 22.05 0.58 -5.02
N ALA A 94 22.10 1.90 -5.00
CA ALA A 94 23.28 2.67 -4.65
C ALA A 94 23.39 2.70 -3.11
N ASP A 95 24.36 1.97 -2.58
CA ASP A 95 24.49 1.62 -1.16
C ASP A 95 25.77 2.20 -0.56
N GLY A 96 25.91 3.53 -0.62
CA GLY A 96 27.01 4.26 -0.01
C GLY A 96 28.40 3.73 -0.41
N ASP A 97 29.25 3.43 0.58
CA ASP A 97 30.62 2.96 0.35
C ASP A 97 30.67 1.47 -0.04
N SER A 98 29.54 0.76 -0.02
CA SER A 98 29.43 -0.63 -0.53
C SER A 98 29.13 -0.68 -2.02
N GLY A 99 28.87 0.46 -2.67
CA GLY A 99 28.65 0.58 -4.10
C GLY A 99 27.30 0.04 -4.56
N LEU A 100 27.29 -0.67 -5.69
CA LEU A 100 26.05 -1.19 -6.30
C LEU A 100 25.66 -2.54 -5.68
N GLN A 101 24.49 -2.63 -5.06
CA GLN A 101 23.88 -3.89 -4.65
C GLN A 101 22.81 -4.33 -5.66
N ILE A 102 22.74 -5.64 -5.93
CA ILE A 102 21.75 -6.24 -6.83
C ILE A 102 20.92 -7.25 -6.05
N ILE A 103 19.64 -6.95 -5.88
CA ILE A 103 18.70 -7.74 -5.09
C ILE A 103 17.63 -8.33 -6.01
N ASN A 104 17.42 -9.64 -5.93
CA ASN A 104 16.32 -10.33 -6.59
C ASN A 104 15.02 -10.06 -5.84
N ILE A 105 14.07 -9.50 -6.55
CA ILE A 105 12.73 -9.13 -6.09
C ILE A 105 11.63 -9.89 -6.84
N SER A 106 11.96 -11.03 -7.46
CA SER A 106 10.96 -11.90 -8.12
C SER A 106 9.83 -12.31 -7.17
N ASN A 107 10.14 -12.40 -5.87
CA ASN A 107 9.16 -12.38 -4.79
C ASN A 107 9.38 -11.11 -3.94
N PRO A 108 8.58 -10.04 -4.15
CA PRO A 108 8.72 -8.79 -3.41
C PRO A 108 8.51 -8.93 -1.90
N GLU A 109 7.88 -10.01 -1.43
CA GLU A 109 7.68 -10.30 0.00
C GLU A 109 8.88 -11.01 0.64
N SER A 110 9.80 -11.53 -0.18
CA SER A 110 11.02 -12.22 0.27
C SER A 110 12.17 -11.90 -0.69
N PRO A 111 12.66 -10.65 -0.69
CA PRO A 111 13.80 -10.26 -1.51
C PRO A 111 15.07 -11.02 -1.10
N THR A 112 15.94 -11.32 -2.08
CA THR A 112 17.17 -12.09 -1.86
C THR A 112 18.36 -11.46 -2.57
N PHE A 113 19.53 -11.48 -1.94
CA PHE A 113 20.76 -10.98 -2.56
C PHE A 113 21.18 -11.81 -3.77
N VAL A 114 21.67 -11.13 -4.82
CA VAL A 114 22.20 -11.76 -6.04
C VAL A 114 23.70 -11.56 -6.11
N SER A 115 24.14 -10.31 -6.13
CA SER A 115 25.55 -9.93 -6.18
C SER A 115 25.71 -8.45 -5.86
N SER A 116 26.95 -7.98 -5.82
CA SER A 116 27.28 -6.56 -5.69
C SER A 116 28.49 -6.21 -6.55
N TYR A 117 28.67 -4.91 -6.78
CA TYR A 117 29.88 -4.33 -7.34
C TYR A 117 30.35 -3.18 -6.45
N ASN A 118 31.49 -3.36 -5.79
CA ASN A 118 32.08 -2.32 -4.97
C ASN A 118 32.66 -1.20 -5.88
N THR A 119 32.00 -0.06 -5.90
CA THR A 119 32.46 1.14 -6.63
C THR A 119 33.54 1.86 -5.82
N PRO A 120 34.45 2.62 -6.46
CA PRO A 120 35.56 3.25 -5.75
C PRO A 120 35.17 4.43 -4.86
N GLY A 121 33.96 4.98 -5.00
CA GLY A 121 33.45 6.11 -4.24
C GLY A 121 32.20 5.76 -3.41
N HIS A 122 31.40 6.81 -3.16
CA HIS A 122 30.18 6.73 -2.39
C HIS A 122 28.99 6.79 -3.35
N ALA A 123 28.30 5.67 -3.55
CA ALA A 123 27.19 5.55 -4.48
C ALA A 123 25.94 6.24 -3.94
N THR A 124 25.48 7.30 -4.61
CA THR A 124 24.33 8.12 -4.20
C THR A 124 23.08 7.89 -5.06
N ASP A 125 23.24 7.53 -6.33
CA ASP A 125 22.13 7.35 -7.27
C ASP A 125 22.48 6.30 -8.34
N VAL A 126 21.46 5.64 -8.90
CA VAL A 126 21.60 4.62 -9.93
C VAL A 126 20.50 4.71 -10.99
N TYR A 127 20.91 4.73 -12.26
CA TYR A 127 20.02 4.65 -13.40
C TYR A 127 20.32 3.42 -14.25
N ILE A 128 19.27 2.68 -14.63
CA ILE A 128 19.36 1.47 -15.43
C ILE A 128 18.91 1.75 -16.86
N SER A 129 19.79 1.49 -17.84
CA SER A 129 19.46 1.60 -19.26
C SER A 129 20.02 0.41 -20.03
N GLY A 130 19.12 -0.44 -20.54
CA GLY A 130 19.47 -1.69 -21.21
C GLY A 130 20.26 -2.62 -20.30
N ASN A 131 21.49 -2.96 -20.72
CA ASN A 131 22.37 -3.87 -19.99
C ASN A 131 23.34 -3.15 -19.02
N TYR A 132 23.12 -1.87 -18.74
CA TYR A 132 24.06 -1.07 -17.96
C TYR A 132 23.37 -0.39 -16.77
N ALA A 133 24.05 -0.43 -15.63
CA ALA A 133 23.80 0.42 -14.49
C ALA A 133 24.78 1.61 -14.54
N TYR A 134 24.23 2.81 -14.45
CA TYR A 134 24.95 4.08 -14.39
C TYR A 134 24.85 4.56 -12.96
N VAL A 135 25.97 4.59 -12.24
CA VAL A 135 26.01 4.90 -10.81
C VAL A 135 26.70 6.25 -10.60
N ALA A 136 26.01 7.19 -9.95
CA ALA A 136 26.63 8.39 -9.42
C ALA A 136 27.41 8.02 -8.14
N ASP A 137 28.74 8.06 -8.20
CA ASP A 137 29.63 7.48 -7.21
C ASP A 137 30.43 8.54 -6.45
N GLY A 138 29.78 9.65 -6.09
CA GLY A 138 30.39 10.75 -5.38
C GLY A 138 31.62 11.31 -6.11
N TYR A 139 32.75 11.45 -5.42
CA TYR A 139 34.00 11.97 -5.99
C TYR A 139 34.66 11.06 -7.03
N SER A 140 34.20 9.82 -7.16
CA SER A 140 34.61 8.92 -8.24
C SER A 140 33.84 9.18 -9.53
N GLY A 141 32.86 10.10 -9.54
CA GLY A 141 32.11 10.48 -10.72
C GLY A 141 31.12 9.41 -11.17
N LEU A 142 30.92 9.30 -12.49
CA LEU A 142 30.01 8.31 -13.07
C LEU A 142 30.70 6.96 -13.26
N GLN A 143 30.14 5.89 -12.71
CA GLN A 143 30.54 4.51 -13.02
C GLN A 143 29.51 3.86 -13.95
N ILE A 144 29.98 3.15 -14.99
CA ILE A 144 29.13 2.47 -15.97
C ILE A 144 29.41 0.96 -15.87
N ILE A 145 28.46 0.22 -15.29
CA ILE A 145 28.62 -1.18 -14.92
C ILE A 145 27.72 -2.03 -15.83
N ASN A 146 28.29 -3.01 -16.51
CA ASN A 146 27.53 -3.99 -17.28
C ASN A 146 26.86 -4.98 -16.32
N ILE A 147 25.54 -5.06 -16.41
CA ILE A 147 24.63 -5.88 -15.61
C ILE A 147 23.89 -6.92 -16.45
N SER A 148 24.35 -7.20 -17.68
CA SER A 148 23.78 -8.25 -18.54
C SER A 148 23.74 -9.63 -17.87
N ASN A 149 24.67 -9.88 -16.95
CA ASN A 149 24.59 -10.94 -15.96
C ASN A 149 24.52 -10.32 -14.55
N PRO A 150 23.32 -10.22 -13.95
CA PRO A 150 23.14 -9.64 -12.62
C PRO A 150 23.88 -10.39 -11.50
N ALA A 151 24.33 -11.64 -11.72
CA ALA A 151 25.14 -12.39 -10.77
C ALA A 151 26.65 -12.09 -10.86
N SER A 152 27.09 -11.37 -11.90
CA SER A 152 28.49 -11.02 -12.10
C SER A 152 28.61 -9.68 -12.84
N PRO A 153 28.28 -8.55 -12.18
CA PRO A 153 28.44 -7.22 -12.75
C PRO A 153 29.90 -6.89 -13.04
N ILE A 154 30.15 -6.13 -14.11
CA ILE A 154 31.51 -5.77 -14.57
C ILE A 154 31.57 -4.29 -14.93
N LEU A 155 32.51 -3.54 -14.34
CA LEU A 155 32.77 -2.16 -14.75
C LEU A 155 33.20 -2.10 -16.22
N THR A 156 32.45 -1.34 -17.01
CA THR A 156 32.70 -1.16 -18.44
C THR A 156 33.45 0.13 -18.72
N GLY A 157 33.10 1.21 -18.02
CA GLY A 157 33.76 2.50 -18.14
C GLY A 157 33.42 3.42 -16.97
N SER A 158 34.12 4.54 -16.88
CA SER A 158 33.88 5.56 -15.85
C SER A 158 34.23 6.95 -16.37
N PHE A 159 33.65 7.97 -15.75
CA PHE A 159 33.93 9.36 -16.03
C PHE A 159 34.08 10.14 -14.72
N THR A 160 35.32 10.51 -14.39
CA THR A 160 35.70 11.09 -13.09
C THR A 160 35.92 12.60 -13.21
N GLN A 161 34.86 13.41 -13.10
CA GLN A 161 34.98 14.87 -13.04
C GLN A 161 33.90 15.48 -12.13
N GLY A 162 34.30 15.91 -10.94
CA GLY A 162 33.37 16.47 -9.93
C GLY A 162 32.72 15.38 -9.06
N ARG A 163 31.97 15.80 -8.04
CA ARG A 163 31.21 14.91 -7.16
C ARG A 163 29.85 14.62 -7.78
N ALA A 164 29.68 13.46 -8.41
CA ALA A 164 28.40 13.02 -8.94
C ALA A 164 27.38 12.82 -7.79
N MET A 165 26.16 13.29 -7.98
CA MET A 165 25.07 13.20 -6.99
C MET A 165 23.84 12.47 -7.51
N GLY A 166 23.46 12.75 -8.76
CA GLY A 166 22.32 12.13 -9.43
C GLY A 166 22.63 11.83 -10.89
N VAL A 167 21.90 10.88 -11.47
CA VAL A 167 22.12 10.44 -12.85
C VAL A 167 20.80 10.10 -13.54
N PHE A 168 20.64 10.62 -14.75
CA PHE A 168 19.55 10.24 -15.65
C PHE A 168 20.12 9.89 -17.03
N VAL A 169 19.66 8.80 -17.65
CA VAL A 169 20.12 8.40 -18.99
C VAL A 169 18.98 8.52 -20.00
N SER A 170 19.22 9.25 -21.10
CA SER A 170 18.27 9.37 -22.21
C SER A 170 18.98 9.21 -23.55
N GLY A 171 18.59 8.16 -24.28
CA GLY A 171 19.23 7.79 -25.53
C GLY A 171 20.72 7.51 -25.34
N ASN A 172 21.56 8.31 -26.00
CA ASN A 172 23.01 8.17 -25.99
C ASN A 172 23.71 8.97 -24.89
N TYR A 173 22.98 9.70 -24.05
CA TYR A 173 23.57 10.64 -23.10
C TYR A 173 23.21 10.28 -21.66
N ALA A 174 24.21 10.37 -20.77
CA ALA A 174 24.04 10.42 -19.34
C ALA A 174 24.11 11.87 -18.87
N TYR A 175 23.13 12.28 -18.08
CA TYR A 175 22.97 13.58 -17.48
C TYR A 175 23.30 13.43 -16.00
N VAL A 176 24.44 13.96 -15.59
CA VAL A 176 24.99 13.76 -14.25
C VAL A 176 24.99 15.08 -13.53
N THR A 177 24.32 15.15 -12.38
CA THR A 177 24.37 16.32 -11.51
C THR A 177 25.62 16.27 -10.64
N ILE A 178 26.25 17.42 -10.49
CA ILE A 178 27.49 17.60 -9.76
C ILE A 178 27.25 18.54 -8.58
N GLY A 179 27.72 18.12 -7.41
CA GLY A 179 27.78 18.94 -6.19
C GLY A 179 29.21 19.31 -5.79
N GLY A 180 29.36 20.17 -4.78
CA GLY A 180 30.63 20.61 -4.23
C GLY A 180 31.23 21.89 -4.83
N SER A 181 31.96 22.60 -3.96
CA SER A 181 32.54 23.93 -4.23
C SER A 181 33.36 24.00 -5.53
N GLY A 182 32.83 24.70 -6.54
CA GLY A 182 33.55 25.10 -7.74
C GLY A 182 33.29 24.29 -9.01
N SER A 183 32.49 23.22 -8.94
CA SER A 183 32.14 22.37 -10.10
C SER A 183 30.66 21.97 -10.17
N ASN A 184 29.79 22.71 -9.50
CA ASN A 184 28.35 22.44 -9.41
C ASN A 184 27.61 22.52 -10.75
N GLY A 185 26.59 21.68 -10.92
CA GLY A 185 25.60 21.82 -11.99
C GLY A 185 25.33 20.53 -12.73
N LEU A 186 25.20 20.62 -14.05
CA LEU A 186 24.85 19.51 -14.93
C LEU A 186 26.00 19.21 -15.89
N GLN A 187 26.43 17.95 -15.95
CA GLN A 187 27.29 17.41 -16.99
C GLN A 187 26.47 16.54 -17.95
N ILE A 188 26.75 16.66 -19.25
CA ILE A 188 26.15 15.84 -20.30
C ILE A 188 27.26 15.01 -20.95
N ILE A 189 27.19 13.70 -20.73
CA ILE A 189 28.22 12.73 -21.09
C ILE A 189 27.67 11.83 -22.19
N ASP A 190 28.37 11.73 -23.32
CA ASP A 190 28.09 10.74 -24.36
C ASP A 190 28.51 9.36 -23.86
N VAL A 191 27.53 8.45 -23.83
CA VAL A 191 27.65 7.05 -23.41
C VAL A 191 27.28 6.09 -24.55
N THR A 192 27.28 6.56 -25.81
CA THR A 192 27.10 5.72 -27.00
C THR A 192 28.06 4.53 -27.00
N ASN A 193 29.31 4.77 -26.56
CA ASN A 193 30.24 3.71 -26.18
C ASN A 193 30.45 3.72 -24.66
N PRO A 194 29.79 2.82 -23.91
CA PRO A 194 29.88 2.74 -22.45
C PRO A 194 31.29 2.52 -21.91
N SER A 195 32.22 2.01 -22.72
CA SER A 195 33.62 1.78 -22.32
C SER A 195 34.51 3.02 -22.41
N THR A 196 34.05 4.06 -23.13
CA THR A 196 34.80 5.30 -23.34
C THR A 196 33.84 6.49 -23.26
N PRO A 197 33.23 6.76 -22.10
CA PRO A 197 32.33 7.90 -21.94
C PRO A 197 33.08 9.23 -22.12
N THR A 198 32.45 10.21 -22.76
CA THR A 198 33.07 11.52 -23.03
C THR A 198 32.15 12.68 -22.69
N LEU A 199 32.67 13.71 -22.02
CA LEU A 199 31.93 14.94 -21.78
C LEU A 199 31.65 15.67 -23.10
N ILE A 200 30.39 15.98 -23.35
CA ILE A 200 29.94 16.74 -24.51
C ILE A 200 29.64 18.19 -24.14
N GLY A 201 29.03 18.42 -22.99
CA GLY A 201 28.70 19.75 -22.51
C GLY A 201 28.44 19.79 -21.02
N SER A 202 28.39 21.00 -20.47
CA SER A 202 28.10 21.21 -19.06
C SER A 202 27.40 22.55 -18.85
N TYR A 203 26.53 22.62 -17.85
CA TYR A 203 25.92 23.85 -17.39
C TYR A 203 26.24 24.05 -15.90
N GLN A 204 26.91 25.15 -15.57
CA GLN A 204 27.29 25.46 -14.19
C GLN A 204 26.15 26.13 -13.44
N THR A 205 25.81 25.61 -12.27
CA THR A 205 24.80 26.19 -11.37
C THR A 205 25.47 26.92 -10.19
N ILE A 206 24.67 27.69 -9.44
CA ILE A 206 25.15 28.44 -8.27
C ILE A 206 25.32 27.51 -7.07
N TYR A 207 24.35 26.63 -6.83
CA TYR A 207 24.36 25.66 -5.73
C TYR A 207 24.53 24.23 -6.25
N ASP A 208 24.64 23.29 -5.33
CA ASP A 208 24.78 21.86 -5.61
C ASP A 208 23.53 21.35 -6.37
N ALA A 209 23.76 20.53 -7.39
CA ALA A 209 22.69 19.88 -8.12
C ALA A 209 22.48 18.47 -7.55
N HIS A 210 21.23 18.13 -7.24
CA HIS A 210 20.84 16.84 -6.66
C HIS A 210 20.12 15.99 -7.71
N GLY A 211 18.79 15.89 -7.67
CA GLY A 211 18.02 15.16 -8.68
C GLY A 211 18.01 15.83 -10.05
N VAL A 212 17.94 14.99 -11.10
CA VAL A 212 17.75 15.42 -12.49
C VAL A 212 16.73 14.54 -13.19
N PHE A 213 15.85 15.17 -13.96
CA PHE A 213 14.91 14.49 -14.85
C PHE A 213 15.01 15.08 -16.25
N VAL A 214 15.06 14.23 -17.28
CA VAL A 214 15.15 14.67 -18.68
C VAL A 214 13.86 14.33 -19.43
N SER A 215 13.29 15.33 -20.11
CA SER A 215 12.12 15.16 -20.97
C SER A 215 12.22 16.01 -22.22
N GLY A 216 12.18 15.37 -23.38
CA GLY A 216 12.34 16.02 -24.67
C GLY A 216 13.67 16.78 -24.75
N ASN A 217 13.59 18.10 -24.95
CA ASN A 217 14.75 18.98 -25.10
C ASN A 217 15.17 19.66 -23.79
N TYR A 218 14.65 19.23 -22.63
CA TYR A 218 14.90 19.90 -21.36
C TYR A 218 15.42 18.93 -20.30
N ALA A 219 16.41 19.41 -19.54
CA ALA A 219 16.81 18.84 -18.26
C ALA A 219 16.26 19.70 -17.12
N TYR A 220 15.60 19.06 -16.17
CA TYR A 220 15.00 19.66 -14.99
C TYR A 220 15.87 19.25 -13.81
N VAL A 221 16.44 20.22 -13.09
CA VAL A 221 17.45 20.00 -12.06
C VAL A 221 16.97 20.59 -10.75
N ALA A 222 16.95 19.78 -9.69
CA ALA A 222 16.79 20.25 -8.32
C ALA A 222 18.14 20.81 -7.83
N ASN A 223 18.21 22.11 -7.56
CA ASN A 223 19.45 22.83 -7.30
C ASN A 223 19.52 23.48 -5.92
N SER A 224 19.24 22.68 -4.88
CA SER A 224 19.24 23.12 -3.49
C SER A 224 18.47 24.44 -3.33
N TYR A 225 19.12 25.51 -2.86
CA TYR A 225 18.52 26.83 -2.60
C TYR A 225 18.18 27.66 -3.84
N SER A 226 18.51 27.21 -5.06
CA SER A 226 18.00 27.82 -6.30
C SER A 226 16.68 27.19 -6.78
N GLY A 227 16.19 26.16 -6.07
CA GLY A 227 14.97 25.47 -6.43
C GLY A 227 15.08 24.66 -7.71
N LEU A 228 14.07 24.80 -8.58
CA LEU A 228 14.01 24.10 -9.87
C LEU A 228 14.70 24.93 -10.96
N ILE A 229 15.65 24.31 -11.66
CA ILE A 229 16.30 24.92 -12.83
C ILE A 229 15.95 24.10 -14.07
N ILE A 230 15.53 24.78 -15.15
CA ILE A 230 15.16 24.16 -16.43
C ILE A 230 16.20 24.56 -17.48
N ILE A 231 16.91 23.57 -18.00
CA ILE A 231 18.03 23.75 -18.93
C ILE A 231 17.63 23.20 -20.29
N ASP A 232 17.75 24.00 -21.34
CA ASP A 232 17.65 23.57 -22.73
C ASP A 232 18.88 22.73 -23.09
N ILE A 233 18.62 21.50 -23.52
CA ILE A 233 19.61 20.50 -23.93
C ILE A 233 19.41 20.09 -25.39
N SER A 234 18.66 20.87 -26.19
CA SER A 234 18.48 20.64 -27.63
C SER A 234 19.82 20.60 -28.39
N ASN A 235 20.81 21.35 -27.91
CA ASN A 235 22.21 21.16 -28.24
C ASN A 235 22.98 20.69 -26.98
N PRO A 236 23.21 19.37 -26.82
CA PRO A 236 23.93 18.82 -25.68
C PRO A 236 25.34 19.39 -25.46
N ALA A 237 25.98 19.91 -26.52
CA ALA A 237 27.32 20.50 -26.42
C ALA A 237 27.32 21.95 -25.91
N SER A 238 26.15 22.59 -25.85
CA SER A 238 26.00 23.98 -25.40
C SER A 238 24.67 24.16 -24.67
N PRO A 239 24.48 23.52 -23.51
CA PRO A 239 23.24 23.64 -22.74
C PRO A 239 23.04 25.08 -22.23
N THR A 240 21.80 25.56 -22.19
CA THR A 240 21.47 26.94 -21.77
C THR A 240 20.29 26.99 -20.82
N LEU A 241 20.28 27.94 -19.89
CA LEU A 241 19.12 28.17 -19.02
C LEU A 241 17.88 28.56 -19.83
N THR A 242 16.78 27.85 -19.61
CA THR A 242 15.46 28.21 -20.16
C THR A 242 14.63 28.99 -19.15
N GLY A 243 14.58 28.50 -17.91
CA GLY A 243 13.77 29.08 -16.84
C GLY A 243 14.12 28.47 -15.48
N SER A 244 13.56 29.05 -14.43
CA SER A 244 13.79 28.60 -13.05
C SER A 244 12.59 28.93 -12.18
N TYR A 245 12.38 28.14 -11.13
CA TYR A 245 11.43 28.41 -10.08
C TYR A 245 12.14 28.35 -8.72
N ASP A 246 12.14 29.47 -8.00
CA ASP A 246 12.72 29.58 -6.67
C ASP A 246 11.80 28.89 -5.64
N THR A 247 12.28 27.79 -5.05
CA THR A 247 11.52 27.03 -4.05
C THR A 247 11.82 27.56 -2.65
N PRO A 248 10.85 27.58 -1.71
CA PRO A 248 11.09 28.09 -0.37
C PRO A 248 12.18 27.36 0.43
N GLY A 249 12.41 26.07 0.14
CA GLY A 249 13.41 25.21 0.77
C GLY A 249 14.46 24.67 -0.21
N SER A 250 15.34 23.81 0.29
CA SER A 250 16.37 23.16 -0.52
C SER A 250 15.77 22.06 -1.38
N ALA A 251 15.76 22.25 -2.70
CA ALA A 251 15.26 21.24 -3.64
C ALA A 251 16.21 20.02 -3.69
N GLY A 252 15.65 18.84 -3.43
CA GLY A 252 16.37 17.56 -3.38
C GLY A 252 16.18 16.70 -4.62
N ASN A 253 14.93 16.48 -5.07
CA ASN A 253 14.66 15.70 -6.28
C ASN A 253 13.54 16.33 -7.13
N VAL A 254 13.44 15.89 -8.38
CA VAL A 254 12.43 16.31 -9.35
C VAL A 254 11.97 15.14 -10.21
N TYR A 255 10.65 15.00 -10.33
CA TYR A 255 10.00 14.05 -11.23
C TYR A 255 8.97 14.75 -12.10
N LEU A 256 8.76 14.30 -13.34
CA LEU A 256 7.80 14.92 -14.25
C LEU A 256 6.60 14.02 -14.56
N SER A 257 5.43 14.62 -14.68
CA SER A 257 4.26 13.99 -15.31
C SER A 257 3.41 15.03 -16.04
N GLY A 258 3.20 14.80 -17.34
CA GLY A 258 2.48 15.72 -18.20
C GLY A 258 3.12 17.11 -18.20
N ASN A 259 2.34 18.12 -17.78
CA ASN A 259 2.76 19.52 -17.73
C ASN A 259 3.29 19.94 -16.36
N TYR A 260 3.56 19.00 -15.45
CA TYR A 260 3.94 19.31 -14.07
C TYR A 260 5.30 18.71 -13.71
N ALA A 261 6.11 19.52 -13.02
CA ALA A 261 7.27 19.11 -12.26
C ALA A 261 6.88 18.97 -10.79
N TYR A 262 7.23 17.83 -10.21
CA TYR A 262 7.03 17.49 -8.82
C TYR A 262 8.38 17.59 -8.16
N VAL A 263 8.58 18.61 -7.32
CA VAL A 263 9.87 18.93 -6.71
C VAL A 263 9.76 18.75 -5.22
N THR A 264 10.64 17.93 -4.67
CA THR A 264 10.74 17.75 -3.23
C THR A 264 11.77 18.70 -2.64
N GLU A 265 11.42 19.26 -1.49
CA GLU A 265 12.27 20.12 -0.69
C GLU A 265 12.20 19.71 0.79
N ASP A 266 13.08 20.25 1.63
CA ASP A 266 13.12 19.95 3.07
C ASP A 266 11.74 20.11 3.76
N SER A 267 10.90 21.02 3.26
CA SER A 267 9.57 21.33 3.80
C SER A 267 8.43 20.51 3.21
N GLY A 268 8.58 19.86 2.05
CA GLY A 268 7.44 19.28 1.36
C GLY A 268 7.61 19.00 -0.13
N LEU A 269 6.47 18.72 -0.76
CA LEU A 269 6.32 18.50 -2.19
C LEU A 269 5.69 19.75 -2.83
N LEU A 270 6.34 20.27 -3.88
CA LEU A 270 5.83 21.33 -4.73
C LEU A 270 5.40 20.76 -6.08
N ILE A 271 4.25 21.20 -6.60
CA ILE A 271 3.75 20.85 -7.93
C ILE A 271 3.82 22.12 -8.77
N ILE A 272 4.76 22.15 -9.71
CA ILE A 272 5.09 23.31 -10.53
C ILE A 272 4.62 23.05 -11.96
N ASN A 273 3.79 23.93 -12.51
CA ASN A 273 3.39 23.91 -13.91
C ASN A 273 4.56 24.35 -14.79
N ILE A 274 4.95 23.47 -15.70
CA ILE A 274 6.06 23.62 -16.65
C ILE A 274 5.58 23.62 -18.11
N SER A 275 4.29 23.84 -18.35
CA SER A 275 3.74 23.98 -19.72
C SER A 275 4.41 25.12 -20.50
N ASN A 276 4.86 26.15 -19.80
CA ASN A 276 5.82 27.13 -20.28
C ASN A 276 7.13 26.99 -19.50
N PRO A 277 8.17 26.32 -20.05
CA PRO A 277 9.42 26.09 -19.33
C PRO A 277 10.23 27.38 -19.08
N ILE A 278 9.88 28.50 -19.74
CA ILE A 278 10.52 29.80 -19.53
C ILE A 278 10.00 30.48 -18.24
N ASP A 279 8.74 30.23 -17.89
CA ASP A 279 8.06 30.84 -16.75
C ASP A 279 7.27 29.78 -15.97
N PRO A 280 7.98 28.88 -15.26
CA PRO A 280 7.34 27.87 -14.43
C PRO A 280 6.57 28.51 -13.27
N THR A 281 5.39 27.95 -12.94
CA THR A 281 4.50 28.54 -11.91
C THR A 281 4.02 27.50 -10.91
N LEU A 282 3.94 27.84 -9.63
CA LEU A 282 3.41 26.94 -8.61
C LEU A 282 1.92 26.66 -8.86
N THR A 283 1.57 25.38 -8.89
CA THR A 283 0.18 24.91 -9.00
C THR A 283 -0.39 24.50 -7.65
N GLY A 284 0.41 23.79 -6.84
CA GLY A 284 0.00 23.33 -5.51
C GLY A 284 1.19 22.85 -4.70
N SER A 285 0.98 22.60 -3.42
CA SER A 285 2.02 22.10 -2.52
C SER A 285 1.44 21.23 -1.41
N TYR A 286 2.26 20.33 -0.87
CA TYR A 286 1.96 19.51 0.29
C TYR A 286 3.12 19.56 1.28
N MET A 287 2.85 20.03 2.50
CA MET A 287 3.86 20.22 3.55
C MET A 287 4.14 18.93 4.33
N GLY A 288 5.39 18.75 4.77
CA GLY A 288 5.84 17.65 5.61
C GLY A 288 6.27 16.40 4.83
N ALA A 289 6.62 16.53 3.56
CA ALA A 289 6.93 15.45 2.64
C ALA A 289 8.19 15.79 1.81
N GLY A 290 9.38 15.70 2.41
CA GLY A 290 10.66 15.95 1.74
C GLY A 290 11.36 14.66 1.32
N GLY A 291 12.54 14.75 0.70
CA GLY A 291 13.32 13.60 0.22
C GLY A 291 13.18 13.38 -1.29
N ASP A 292 12.88 12.17 -1.73
CA ASP A 292 12.59 11.86 -3.14
C ASP A 292 11.11 11.96 -3.51
N VAL A 293 10.80 11.92 -4.80
CA VAL A 293 9.47 11.78 -5.36
C VAL A 293 9.42 10.83 -6.54
N TYR A 294 8.53 9.84 -6.45
CA TYR A 294 8.14 8.98 -7.55
C TYR A 294 6.64 9.05 -7.81
N LEU A 295 6.24 8.96 -9.09
CA LEU A 295 4.83 9.08 -9.49
C LEU A 295 4.29 7.76 -10.03
N SER A 296 3.11 7.34 -9.54
CA SER A 296 2.34 6.24 -10.12
C SER A 296 0.87 6.64 -10.25
N GLY A 297 0.41 6.84 -11.49
CA GLY A 297 -0.93 7.31 -11.78
C GLY A 297 -1.21 8.68 -11.14
N ASN A 298 -2.20 8.74 -10.25
CA ASN A 298 -2.61 9.94 -9.53
C ASN A 298 -1.92 10.07 -8.16
N TYR A 299 -0.85 9.34 -7.89
CA TYR A 299 -0.17 9.37 -6.59
C TYR A 299 1.30 9.71 -6.72
N ALA A 300 1.77 10.58 -5.82
CA ALA A 300 3.19 10.83 -5.57
C ALA A 300 3.61 10.10 -4.29
N TYR A 301 4.69 9.33 -4.38
CA TYR A 301 5.35 8.66 -3.27
C TYR A 301 6.56 9.50 -2.92
N VAL A 302 6.63 9.96 -1.68
CA VAL A 302 7.61 10.96 -1.24
C VAL A 302 8.29 10.55 0.06
N GLY A 303 9.47 11.09 0.35
CA GLY A 303 10.31 10.69 1.48
C GLY A 303 9.61 10.71 2.85
N GLY A 304 10.02 9.76 3.71
CA GLY A 304 9.22 9.25 4.83
C GLY A 304 8.07 8.33 4.39
N LEU A 305 8.14 7.81 3.16
CA LEU A 305 7.12 7.03 2.44
C LEU A 305 5.68 7.50 2.67
N LYS A 306 5.45 8.78 2.37
CA LYS A 306 4.10 9.33 2.28
C LYS A 306 3.56 9.13 0.87
N VAL A 307 2.27 8.87 0.78
CA VAL A 307 1.54 8.73 -0.47
C VAL A 307 0.61 9.93 -0.59
N ILE A 308 0.84 10.77 -1.58
CA ILE A 308 0.10 12.00 -1.82
C ILE A 308 -0.77 11.81 -3.05
N ASP A 309 -2.09 11.99 -2.93
CA ASP A 309 -2.99 12.06 -4.07
C ASP A 309 -2.80 13.40 -4.79
N ILE A 310 -2.35 13.31 -6.03
CA ILE A 310 -2.06 14.41 -6.97
C ILE A 310 -3.05 14.44 -8.14
N GLY A 311 -4.15 13.69 -8.07
CA GLY A 311 -5.21 13.70 -9.09
C GLY A 311 -5.88 15.07 -9.24
N ASN A 312 -5.77 15.93 -8.23
CA ASN A 312 -5.94 17.38 -8.39
C ASN A 312 -4.63 18.10 -8.00
N PRO A 313 -3.80 18.54 -8.97
CA PRO A 313 -2.50 19.13 -8.69
C PRO A 313 -2.56 20.47 -7.96
N THR A 314 -3.72 21.15 -7.91
CA THR A 314 -3.88 22.41 -7.16
C THR A 314 -4.06 22.19 -5.65
N THR A 315 -4.49 20.98 -5.26
CA THR A 315 -4.81 20.63 -3.88
C THR A 315 -4.37 19.20 -3.59
N PRO A 316 -3.05 18.93 -3.54
CA PRO A 316 -2.55 17.60 -3.21
C PRO A 316 -2.89 17.23 -1.76
N THR A 317 -3.25 15.97 -1.52
CA THR A 317 -3.76 15.51 -0.21
C THR A 317 -3.10 14.22 0.23
N LEU A 318 -2.93 14.02 1.54
CA LEU A 318 -2.38 12.77 2.07
C LEU A 318 -3.35 11.60 1.78
N ALA A 319 -2.85 10.63 1.03
CA ALA A 319 -3.53 9.38 0.72
C ALA A 319 -2.97 8.19 1.50
N GLY A 320 -1.91 8.36 2.29
CA GLY A 320 -1.35 7.33 3.17
C GLY A 320 0.07 7.67 3.63
N SER A 321 0.55 6.96 4.65
CA SER A 321 1.93 7.06 5.10
C SER A 321 2.42 5.72 5.64
N TYR A 322 3.70 5.43 5.45
CA TYR A 322 4.37 4.26 5.99
C TYR A 322 5.60 4.69 6.78
N ASN A 323 5.75 4.13 7.98
CA ASN A 323 6.97 4.34 8.74
C ASN A 323 8.04 3.40 8.19
N THR A 324 9.00 3.95 7.47
CA THR A 324 10.25 3.26 7.21
C THR A 324 11.06 3.15 8.52
N PRO A 325 11.80 2.04 8.72
CA PRO A 325 12.67 1.87 9.89
C PRO A 325 13.80 2.90 9.97
N ASP A 326 14.14 3.52 8.85
CA ASP A 326 15.10 4.63 8.73
C ASP A 326 14.60 5.65 7.69
N ILE A 327 15.35 6.72 7.42
CA ILE A 327 15.04 7.76 6.44
C ILE A 327 14.90 7.13 5.04
N ALA A 328 13.78 7.39 4.37
CA ALA A 328 13.57 7.01 2.98
C ALA A 328 14.21 8.05 2.04
N TYR A 329 15.30 7.66 1.38
CA TYR A 329 16.10 8.52 0.51
C TYR A 329 15.62 8.53 -0.93
N ASP A 330 15.18 7.38 -1.42
CA ASP A 330 14.67 7.20 -2.78
C ASP A 330 13.53 6.18 -2.78
N VAL A 331 12.61 6.32 -3.73
CA VAL A 331 11.47 5.45 -3.93
C VAL A 331 11.26 5.20 -5.41
N TYR A 332 11.13 3.93 -5.79
CA TYR A 332 10.80 3.53 -7.15
C TYR A 332 9.55 2.65 -7.15
N GLY A 333 8.62 2.86 -8.08
CA GLY A 333 7.43 2.01 -8.20
C GLY A 333 7.51 1.02 -9.36
N GLN A 334 7.19 -0.23 -9.12
CA GLN A 334 6.96 -1.22 -10.17
C GLN A 334 5.74 -2.09 -9.85
N GLY A 335 4.79 -2.14 -10.78
CA GLY A 335 3.52 -2.84 -10.56
C GLY A 335 2.77 -2.28 -9.35
N ASN A 336 2.45 -3.16 -8.39
CA ASN A 336 1.74 -2.79 -7.16
C ASN A 336 2.69 -2.63 -5.96
N TYR A 337 3.97 -2.33 -6.20
CA TYR A 337 4.96 -2.17 -5.14
C TYR A 337 5.76 -0.88 -5.31
N ALA A 338 6.01 -0.22 -4.19
CA ALA A 338 7.03 0.79 -4.01
C ALA A 338 8.27 0.10 -3.41
N TYR A 339 9.43 0.42 -3.92
CA TYR A 339 10.73 -0.06 -3.47
C TYR A 339 11.47 1.16 -2.94
N VAL A 340 11.86 1.13 -1.68
CA VAL A 340 12.37 2.30 -0.97
C VAL A 340 13.80 2.03 -0.53
N ALA A 341 14.72 2.91 -0.91
CA ALA A 341 16.04 2.97 -0.31
C ALA A 341 15.91 3.66 1.05
N ALA A 342 16.16 2.92 2.13
CA ALA A 342 15.87 3.33 3.50
C ALA A 342 17.14 3.34 4.36
N GLY A 343 18.16 4.10 3.94
CA GLY A 343 19.37 4.35 4.73
C GLY A 343 20.03 3.05 5.21
N TYR A 344 20.33 2.95 6.51
CA TYR A 344 20.96 1.76 7.12
C TYR A 344 20.03 0.55 7.25
N SER A 345 18.77 0.66 6.82
CA SER A 345 17.84 -0.47 6.80
C SER A 345 17.74 -1.12 5.41
N GLY A 346 18.61 -0.71 4.48
CA GLY A 346 18.65 -1.19 3.10
C GLY A 346 17.36 -0.92 2.35
N ILE A 347 16.78 -1.96 1.74
CA ILE A 347 15.54 -1.82 0.97
C ILE A 347 14.30 -2.17 1.79
N GLN A 348 13.28 -1.33 1.66
CA GLN A 348 11.93 -1.62 2.14
C GLN A 348 11.00 -1.72 0.94
N ILE A 349 10.28 -2.84 0.83
CA ILE A 349 9.32 -3.06 -0.24
C ILE A 349 7.93 -2.90 0.37
N VAL A 350 7.14 -2.05 -0.25
CA VAL A 350 5.83 -1.64 0.27
C VAL A 350 4.80 -1.88 -0.81
N LYS A 351 3.81 -2.71 -0.49
CA LYS A 351 2.70 -2.94 -1.40
C LYS A 351 1.84 -1.69 -1.51
N ILE A 352 1.71 -1.17 -2.71
CA ILE A 352 0.85 -0.06 -3.08
C ILE A 352 -0.55 -0.63 -3.34
N ASN A 353 -1.55 -0.11 -2.64
CA ASN A 353 -2.94 -0.48 -2.91
C ASN A 353 -3.52 0.39 -4.02
N ASN A 354 -4.30 -0.24 -4.91
CA ASN A 354 -4.95 0.43 -6.04
C ASN A 354 -5.88 1.58 -5.58
N PRO A 355 -6.06 2.62 -6.42
CA PRO A 355 -7.00 3.72 -6.13
C PRO A 355 -8.41 3.22 -5.83
N VAL A 356 -9.08 3.86 -4.86
CA VAL A 356 -10.53 3.75 -4.69
C VAL A 356 -11.20 4.46 -5.87
N THR A 357 -12.07 3.76 -6.59
CA THR A 357 -12.73 4.29 -7.79
C THR A 357 -14.23 4.43 -7.59
N ASN A 358 -14.92 5.12 -8.50
CA ASN A 358 -16.37 5.34 -8.47
C ASN A 358 -16.88 5.94 -7.15
N VAL A 359 -16.21 6.98 -6.65
CA VAL A 359 -16.67 7.72 -5.48
C VAL A 359 -17.80 8.67 -5.88
N ALA A 360 -18.97 8.49 -5.30
CA ALA A 360 -20.12 9.36 -5.51
C ALA A 360 -20.76 9.73 -4.17
N VAL A 361 -20.81 11.03 -3.90
CA VAL A 361 -21.53 11.60 -2.75
C VAL A 361 -23.02 11.54 -3.05
N VAL A 362 -23.75 10.74 -2.27
CA VAL A 362 -25.20 10.59 -2.42
C VAL A 362 -25.91 11.75 -1.72
N ASP A 363 -25.46 12.07 -0.51
CA ASP A 363 -25.91 13.19 0.31
C ASP A 363 -24.82 13.59 1.32
N SER A 364 -25.12 14.55 2.21
CA SER A 364 -24.16 15.05 3.20
C SER A 364 -23.67 14.01 4.22
N ASN A 365 -24.27 12.82 4.24
CA ASN A 365 -24.02 11.76 5.21
C ASN A 365 -23.65 10.42 4.57
N THR A 366 -23.74 10.29 3.24
CA THR A 366 -23.50 9.03 2.53
C THR A 366 -22.64 9.21 1.28
N ILE A 367 -21.57 8.45 1.19
CA ILE A 367 -20.76 8.26 -0.02
C ILE A 367 -20.90 6.81 -0.49
N THR A 368 -21.00 6.59 -1.79
CA THR A 368 -20.79 5.27 -2.41
C THR A 368 -19.42 5.23 -3.04
N ALA A 369 -18.72 4.10 -2.91
CA ALA A 369 -17.40 3.90 -3.49
C ALA A 369 -17.23 2.45 -3.98
N THR A 370 -16.38 2.24 -4.98
CA THR A 370 -15.97 0.90 -5.42
C THR A 370 -14.53 0.66 -4.98
N PHE A 371 -14.37 -0.23 -4.01
CA PHE A 371 -13.07 -0.72 -3.58
C PHE A 371 -12.56 -1.74 -4.61
N PRO A 372 -11.30 -1.63 -5.06
CA PRO A 372 -10.80 -2.41 -6.19
C PRO A 372 -10.58 -3.89 -5.83
N SER A 373 -10.54 -4.76 -6.85
CA SER A 373 -9.96 -6.10 -6.71
C SER A 373 -8.44 -6.01 -6.58
N GLY A 374 -7.80 -7.09 -6.14
CA GLY A 374 -6.34 -7.18 -5.98
C GLY A 374 -5.79 -6.54 -4.72
N LEU A 375 -6.65 -6.01 -3.84
CA LEU A 375 -6.24 -5.51 -2.53
C LEU A 375 -5.52 -6.61 -1.74
N ALA A 376 -4.44 -6.24 -1.05
CA ALA A 376 -3.77 -7.16 -0.12
C ALA A 376 -4.74 -7.61 0.97
N GLU A 377 -4.59 -8.84 1.43
CA GLU A 377 -5.36 -9.35 2.56
C GLU A 377 -5.05 -8.55 3.81
N GLY A 378 -6.06 -8.31 4.64
CA GLY A 378 -5.88 -7.58 5.90
C GLY A 378 -6.85 -6.43 6.08
N THR A 379 -6.53 -5.60 7.06
CA THR A 379 -7.42 -4.56 7.57
C THR A 379 -7.03 -3.20 7.04
N TYR A 380 -7.99 -2.45 6.52
CA TYR A 380 -7.82 -1.11 5.98
C TYR A 380 -8.57 -0.10 6.84
N HIS A 381 -7.94 1.04 7.10
CA HIS A 381 -8.63 2.26 7.47
C HIS A 381 -9.28 2.87 6.22
N VAL A 382 -10.45 3.47 6.40
CA VAL A 382 -11.11 4.22 5.34
C VAL A 382 -10.99 5.70 5.67
N LEU A 383 -10.51 6.48 4.71
CA LEU A 383 -10.37 7.93 4.82
C LEU A 383 -11.30 8.61 3.83
N VAL A 384 -12.01 9.65 4.28
CA VAL A 384 -12.74 10.59 3.43
C VAL A 384 -12.07 11.95 3.53
N THR A 385 -11.78 12.56 2.39
CA THR A 385 -11.19 13.90 2.30
C THR A 385 -12.14 14.80 1.53
N ASN A 386 -12.43 16.00 2.04
CA ASN A 386 -13.29 16.95 1.34
C ASN A 386 -12.55 17.59 0.14
N PRO A 387 -13.25 18.31 -0.76
CA PRO A 387 -12.61 18.97 -1.91
C PRO A 387 -11.53 19.99 -1.54
N ALA A 388 -11.60 20.56 -0.33
CA ALA A 388 -10.61 21.49 0.21
C ALA A 388 -9.39 20.79 0.81
N GLY A 389 -9.34 19.45 0.79
CA GLY A 389 -8.20 18.65 1.26
C GLY A 389 -8.16 18.38 2.76
N GLN A 390 -9.22 18.69 3.50
CA GLN A 390 -9.28 18.47 4.94
C GLN A 390 -9.68 17.01 5.26
N SER A 391 -8.97 16.42 6.22
CA SER A 391 -9.08 14.98 6.51
C SER A 391 -8.95 14.61 7.99
N GLU A 392 -8.72 15.57 8.90
CA GLU A 392 -8.30 15.27 10.30
C GLU A 392 -9.28 14.38 11.08
N GLU A 393 -10.58 14.41 10.77
CA GLU A 393 -11.60 13.55 11.38
C GLU A 393 -12.26 12.57 10.40
N GLY A 394 -11.79 12.53 9.15
CA GLY A 394 -12.35 11.70 8.07
C GLY A 394 -11.94 10.23 8.16
N TYR A 395 -11.52 9.73 9.31
CA TYR A 395 -10.91 8.41 9.48
C TYR A 395 -11.86 7.43 10.16
N LEU A 396 -12.08 6.27 9.53
CA LEU A 396 -12.58 5.08 10.20
C LEU A 396 -11.46 4.05 10.32
N TYR A 397 -10.91 3.94 11.53
CA TYR A 397 -9.93 2.90 11.86
C TYR A 397 -10.54 1.52 11.66
N ASN A 398 -9.78 0.65 11.01
CA ASN A 398 -10.15 -0.72 10.68
C ASN A 398 -11.53 -0.84 9.99
N GLY A 399 -11.87 0.16 9.17
CA GLY A 399 -13.18 0.29 8.53
C GLY A 399 -13.48 -0.74 7.44
N PHE A 400 -12.48 -1.42 6.87
CA PHE A 400 -12.69 -2.41 5.82
C PHE A 400 -11.71 -3.59 5.91
N TYR A 401 -12.19 -4.83 5.74
CA TYR A 401 -11.36 -6.02 5.83
C TYR A 401 -11.36 -6.82 4.52
N VAL A 402 -10.17 -7.03 3.95
CA VAL A 402 -9.98 -7.79 2.72
C VAL A 402 -9.60 -9.22 3.07
N THR A 403 -10.40 -10.16 2.57
CA THR A 403 -10.21 -11.60 2.74
C THR A 403 -9.43 -12.19 1.57
N PRO A 404 -8.69 -13.30 1.79
CA PRO A 404 -7.98 -14.04 0.76
C PRO A 404 -8.80 -14.37 -0.48
N SER A 405 -8.11 -14.38 -1.61
CA SER A 405 -8.55 -14.99 -2.85
C SER A 405 -8.15 -16.45 -2.79
N GLY A 406 -9.07 -17.32 -2.42
CA GLY A 406 -8.78 -18.74 -2.33
C GLY A 406 -10.03 -19.58 -2.22
N THR A 407 -10.74 -19.79 -3.32
CA THR A 407 -11.67 -20.92 -3.44
C THR A 407 -10.89 -22.13 -3.97
N ALA A 408 -9.98 -22.66 -3.16
CA ALA A 408 -9.36 -23.95 -3.46
C ALA A 408 -10.14 -25.06 -2.77
N THR A 409 -10.19 -26.23 -3.40
CA THR A 409 -10.74 -27.43 -2.80
C THR A 409 -9.58 -28.34 -2.38
N LEU A 410 -9.45 -28.59 -1.07
CA LEU A 410 -8.57 -29.63 -0.54
C LEU A 410 -9.38 -30.92 -0.42
N THR A 411 -8.91 -31.99 -1.03
CA THR A 411 -9.59 -33.28 -1.05
C THR A 411 -9.14 -34.17 0.10
N VAL A 412 -10.08 -34.90 0.71
CA VAL A 412 -9.80 -35.82 1.81
C VAL A 412 -10.37 -37.21 1.51
N CYS A 413 -9.50 -38.23 1.39
CA CYS A 413 -9.89 -39.62 1.21
C CYS A 413 -8.78 -40.59 1.65
N SER A 414 -9.08 -41.90 1.66
CA SER A 414 -8.14 -42.95 2.12
C SER A 414 -6.88 -43.10 1.26
N SER A 415 -6.93 -42.73 -0.02
CA SER A 415 -5.78 -42.77 -0.93
C SER A 415 -6.02 -41.92 -2.18
N GLY A 416 -5.01 -41.18 -2.63
CA GLY A 416 -5.07 -40.41 -3.89
C GLY A 416 -5.66 -39.00 -3.79
N CYS A 417 -5.96 -38.53 -2.57
CA CYS A 417 -6.36 -37.15 -2.28
C CYS A 417 -5.20 -36.35 -1.66
N ASP A 418 -5.39 -35.04 -1.53
CA ASP A 418 -4.40 -34.12 -0.95
C ASP A 418 -4.08 -34.48 0.51
N TYR A 419 -5.09 -34.91 1.27
CA TYR A 419 -4.96 -35.31 2.66
C TYR A 419 -5.69 -36.62 2.94
N SER A 420 -5.20 -37.35 3.94
CA SER A 420 -5.83 -38.57 4.46
C SER A 420 -6.75 -38.33 5.67
N THR A 421 -6.66 -37.16 6.30
CA THR A 421 -7.45 -36.78 7.49
C THR A 421 -8.08 -35.40 7.31
N ILE A 422 -9.25 -35.22 7.92
CA ILE A 422 -9.99 -33.96 7.85
C ILE A 422 -9.22 -32.86 8.60
N GLN A 423 -8.65 -33.15 9.77
CA GLN A 423 -7.92 -32.14 10.54
C GLN A 423 -6.68 -31.62 9.81
N SER A 424 -5.92 -32.48 9.11
CA SER A 424 -4.74 -32.03 8.36
C SER A 424 -5.12 -31.09 7.21
N ALA A 425 -6.22 -31.39 6.52
CA ALA A 425 -6.77 -30.49 5.50
C ALA A 425 -7.22 -29.15 6.10
N ILE A 426 -7.90 -29.14 7.25
CA ILE A 426 -8.26 -27.90 7.96
C ILE A 426 -7.00 -27.11 8.36
N ASN A 427 -5.95 -27.79 8.84
CA ASN A 427 -4.71 -27.14 9.24
C ASN A 427 -4.03 -26.43 8.05
N ALA A 428 -4.07 -27.05 6.87
CA ALA A 428 -3.51 -26.48 5.64
C ALA A 428 -4.42 -25.45 4.95
N ALA A 429 -5.73 -25.55 5.12
CA ALA A 429 -6.70 -24.65 4.48
C ALA A 429 -6.50 -23.19 4.92
N THR A 430 -6.56 -22.24 3.99
CA THR A 430 -6.71 -20.82 4.32
C THR A 430 -8.18 -20.42 4.25
N ASN A 431 -8.54 -19.27 4.83
CA ASN A 431 -9.94 -18.79 4.81
C ASN A 431 -10.46 -18.71 3.36
N GLY A 432 -11.69 -19.17 3.13
CA GLY A 432 -12.31 -19.30 1.81
C GLY A 432 -12.22 -20.70 1.18
N PHE A 433 -11.34 -21.57 1.68
CA PHE A 433 -11.15 -22.91 1.13
C PHE A 433 -12.35 -23.83 1.41
N THR A 434 -12.51 -24.83 0.55
CA THR A 434 -13.37 -25.97 0.80
C THR A 434 -12.53 -27.21 1.11
N VAL A 435 -12.77 -27.84 2.26
CA VAL A 435 -12.31 -29.20 2.55
C VAL A 435 -13.41 -30.15 2.09
N LEU A 436 -13.21 -30.82 0.95
CA LEU A 436 -14.15 -31.75 0.34
C LEU A 436 -13.79 -33.19 0.75
N VAL A 437 -14.68 -33.82 1.50
CA VAL A 437 -14.43 -35.13 2.12
C VAL A 437 -15.21 -36.21 1.38
N SER A 438 -14.50 -37.19 0.80
CA SER A 438 -15.12 -38.34 0.13
C SER A 438 -15.87 -39.25 1.11
N PRO A 439 -16.70 -40.18 0.62
CA PRO A 439 -17.36 -41.18 1.47
C PRO A 439 -16.39 -41.99 2.32
N GLY A 440 -16.76 -42.24 3.57
CA GLY A 440 -15.93 -43.00 4.52
C GLY A 440 -16.26 -42.71 5.98
N THR A 441 -15.60 -43.46 6.87
CA THR A 441 -15.63 -43.20 8.32
C THR A 441 -14.28 -42.68 8.76
N TYR A 442 -14.28 -41.45 9.29
CA TYR A 442 -13.10 -40.74 9.77
C TYR A 442 -13.15 -40.70 11.29
N ASN A 443 -12.23 -41.43 11.94
CA ASN A 443 -12.13 -41.46 13.40
C ASN A 443 -11.27 -40.28 13.87
N GLU A 444 -11.91 -39.13 14.13
CA GLU A 444 -11.25 -37.85 14.37
C GLU A 444 -12.08 -36.97 15.33
N ASN A 445 -11.40 -36.10 16.09
CA ASN A 445 -11.99 -34.96 16.78
C ASN A 445 -11.46 -33.68 16.12
N ILE A 446 -12.28 -33.00 15.33
CA ILE A 446 -11.84 -31.88 14.49
C ILE A 446 -12.09 -30.51 15.12
N ASN A 447 -11.20 -29.56 14.83
CA ASN A 447 -11.24 -28.17 15.25
C ASN A 447 -11.03 -27.26 14.03
N PHE A 448 -11.92 -26.28 13.85
CA PHE A 448 -11.85 -25.30 12.76
C PHE A 448 -10.75 -24.26 12.94
N ASN A 449 -10.16 -24.13 14.15
CA ASN A 449 -9.03 -23.24 14.44
C ASN A 449 -9.30 -21.76 14.08
N GLY A 450 -10.53 -21.28 14.24
CA GLY A 450 -10.92 -19.90 13.91
C GLY A 450 -11.04 -19.63 12.41
N LYS A 451 -10.99 -20.66 11.55
CA LYS A 451 -10.96 -20.49 10.10
C LYS A 451 -12.35 -20.34 9.48
N ALA A 452 -12.48 -19.40 8.55
CA ALA A 452 -13.64 -19.18 7.70
C ALA A 452 -13.58 -20.10 6.46
N ILE A 453 -13.77 -21.40 6.66
CA ILE A 453 -13.71 -22.44 5.61
C ILE A 453 -14.98 -23.26 5.54
N THR A 454 -15.23 -23.90 4.39
CA THR A 454 -16.29 -24.90 4.25
C THR A 454 -15.71 -26.30 4.39
N VAL A 455 -16.11 -27.05 5.42
CA VAL A 455 -15.84 -28.49 5.50
C VAL A 455 -17.13 -29.20 5.10
N ARG A 456 -17.10 -29.96 3.99
CA ARG A 456 -18.29 -30.59 3.43
C ARG A 456 -18.05 -32.02 2.97
N SER A 457 -19.07 -32.85 3.12
CA SER A 457 -19.12 -34.17 2.49
C SER A 457 -19.38 -34.05 0.99
N GLU A 458 -18.74 -34.93 0.23
CA GLU A 458 -18.95 -35.08 -1.21
C GLU A 458 -20.31 -35.76 -1.53
N LYS A 459 -20.75 -36.72 -0.70
CA LYS A 459 -21.97 -37.52 -0.93
C LYS A 459 -23.04 -37.40 0.17
N GLY A 460 -22.86 -36.47 1.10
CA GLY A 460 -23.79 -36.16 2.19
C GLY A 460 -23.71 -37.11 3.39
N ALA A 461 -24.57 -36.84 4.39
CA ALA A 461 -24.43 -37.38 5.73
C ALA A 461 -24.62 -38.91 5.79
N GLY A 462 -25.35 -39.50 4.84
CA GLY A 462 -25.54 -40.95 4.77
C GLY A 462 -24.31 -41.75 4.36
N GLN A 463 -23.25 -41.09 3.85
CA GLN A 463 -22.07 -41.75 3.27
C GLN A 463 -20.74 -41.30 3.90
N THR A 464 -20.73 -40.19 4.64
CA THR A 464 -19.52 -39.65 5.27
C THR A 464 -19.74 -39.43 6.76
N ILE A 465 -18.95 -40.12 7.57
CA ILE A 465 -19.07 -40.15 9.03
C ILE A 465 -17.81 -39.55 9.66
N ILE A 466 -17.98 -38.60 10.58
CA ILE A 466 -16.97 -38.18 11.54
C ILE A 466 -17.31 -38.87 12.87
N ASP A 467 -16.45 -39.78 13.30
CA ASP A 467 -16.62 -40.59 14.50
C ASP A 467 -15.62 -40.13 15.56
N GLY A 468 -16.11 -39.70 16.73
CA GLY A 468 -15.28 -39.25 17.84
C GLY A 468 -14.66 -40.40 18.66
N GLY A 469 -14.93 -41.66 18.31
CA GLY A 469 -14.26 -42.81 18.92
C GLY A 469 -14.60 -43.06 20.40
N GLY A 470 -15.65 -42.43 20.93
CA GLY A 470 -16.08 -42.49 22.32
C GLY A 470 -15.39 -41.49 23.25
N VAL A 471 -14.55 -40.59 22.73
CA VAL A 471 -13.73 -39.67 23.54
C VAL A 471 -13.75 -38.26 22.95
N GLY A 472 -13.91 -37.25 23.81
CA GLY A 472 -13.88 -35.86 23.40
C GLY A 472 -15.09 -35.47 22.54
N ARG A 473 -15.11 -34.21 22.09
CA ARG A 473 -16.14 -33.70 21.19
C ARG A 473 -15.78 -33.98 19.75
N VAL A 474 -16.74 -34.32 18.90
CA VAL A 474 -16.44 -34.66 17.50
C VAL A 474 -16.01 -33.44 16.70
N VAL A 475 -16.71 -32.30 16.87
CA VAL A 475 -16.41 -31.04 16.17
C VAL A 475 -16.35 -29.87 17.15
N TYR A 476 -15.34 -29.02 16.98
CA TYR A 476 -15.13 -27.84 17.80
C TYR A 476 -15.01 -26.55 16.97
N PHE A 477 -15.78 -25.55 17.38
CA PHE A 477 -15.66 -24.15 16.98
C PHE A 477 -15.35 -23.36 18.24
N GLY A 478 -14.12 -22.88 18.36
CA GLY A 478 -13.55 -22.46 19.63
C GLY A 478 -13.45 -20.95 19.85
N SER A 479 -13.15 -20.20 18.79
CA SER A 479 -13.00 -18.74 18.77
C SER A 479 -12.66 -18.27 17.36
N GLY A 480 -13.36 -17.24 16.88
CA GLY A 480 -13.06 -16.57 15.60
C GLY A 480 -13.83 -17.12 14.39
N GLU A 481 -14.49 -18.29 14.51
CA GLU A 481 -15.33 -18.83 13.45
C GLU A 481 -16.63 -18.03 13.27
N GLY A 482 -16.89 -17.57 12.04
CA GLY A 482 -18.06 -16.76 11.68
C GLY A 482 -19.00 -17.49 10.71
N THR A 483 -19.90 -16.76 10.06
CA THR A 483 -20.90 -17.33 9.13
C THR A 483 -20.31 -18.00 7.88
N ASN A 484 -19.02 -17.74 7.60
CA ASN A 484 -18.26 -18.39 6.54
C ASN A 484 -17.54 -19.68 6.99
N SER A 485 -17.63 -20.04 8.27
CA SER A 485 -17.20 -21.34 8.79
C SER A 485 -18.37 -22.31 8.72
N ILE A 486 -18.33 -23.24 7.76
CA ILE A 486 -19.48 -24.08 7.40
C ILE A 486 -19.15 -25.56 7.60
N LEU A 487 -20.03 -26.28 8.29
CA LEU A 487 -20.02 -27.75 8.38
C LEU A 487 -21.25 -28.32 7.69
N ASP A 488 -21.03 -29.07 6.60
CA ASP A 488 -22.09 -29.49 5.68
C ASP A 488 -22.06 -31.00 5.35
N GLY A 489 -23.14 -31.71 5.70
CA GLY A 489 -23.40 -33.03 5.14
C GLY A 489 -22.68 -34.20 5.80
N PHE A 490 -22.44 -34.20 7.10
CA PHE A 490 -21.79 -35.32 7.82
C PHE A 490 -22.75 -36.06 8.75
N THR A 491 -22.53 -37.36 8.93
CA THR A 491 -22.94 -38.02 10.17
C THR A 491 -21.89 -37.74 11.25
N ILE A 492 -22.29 -37.22 12.40
CA ILE A 492 -21.42 -36.84 13.51
C ILE A 492 -21.81 -37.69 14.72
N ARG A 493 -20.93 -38.59 15.15
CA ARG A 493 -21.24 -39.58 16.20
C ARG A 493 -20.07 -39.94 17.10
N GLY A 494 -20.38 -40.64 18.19
CA GLY A 494 -19.36 -41.23 19.05
C GLY A 494 -18.60 -40.21 19.90
N GLY A 495 -19.05 -38.97 20.00
CA GLY A 495 -18.44 -37.99 20.91
C GLY A 495 -18.88 -38.19 22.37
N SER A 496 -17.96 -37.93 23.30
CA SER A 496 -18.17 -37.95 24.75
C SER A 496 -17.37 -36.82 25.41
N ALA A 497 -18.05 -35.75 25.85
CA ALA A 497 -17.38 -34.57 26.42
C ALA A 497 -18.23 -33.88 27.50
N MET A 498 -17.62 -33.02 28.31
CA MET A 498 -18.38 -32.27 29.34
C MET A 498 -19.53 -31.42 28.75
N TYR A 499 -19.31 -30.81 27.59
CA TYR A 499 -20.30 -30.03 26.84
C TYR A 499 -20.13 -30.28 25.34
N GLY A 500 -21.24 -30.43 24.61
CA GLY A 500 -21.18 -30.56 23.16
C GLY A 500 -20.52 -31.87 22.72
N GLY A 501 -21.11 -33.01 23.06
CA GLY A 501 -20.55 -34.33 22.72
C GLY A 501 -20.32 -34.45 21.21
N GLY A 502 -21.33 -34.12 20.41
CA GLY A 502 -21.19 -34.00 18.96
C GLY A 502 -20.42 -32.74 18.58
N ILE A 503 -21.04 -31.57 18.78
CA ILE A 503 -20.51 -30.27 18.36
C ILE A 503 -20.49 -29.31 19.54
N ARG A 504 -19.37 -28.59 19.71
CA ARG A 504 -19.27 -27.49 20.67
C ARG A 504 -18.94 -26.19 19.95
N ILE A 505 -19.75 -25.16 20.20
CA ILE A 505 -19.64 -23.82 19.62
C ILE A 505 -19.42 -22.81 20.76
N LEU A 506 -18.22 -22.28 20.85
CA LEU A 506 -17.77 -21.32 21.87
C LEU A 506 -17.31 -20.03 21.17
N GLN A 507 -17.86 -18.88 21.58
CA GLN A 507 -17.47 -17.56 21.06
C GLN A 507 -17.38 -17.52 19.52
N SER A 508 -18.33 -18.18 18.86
CA SER A 508 -18.29 -18.45 17.42
C SER A 508 -19.70 -18.52 16.84
N SER A 509 -19.85 -18.22 15.55
CA SER A 509 -21.14 -18.19 14.84
C SER A 509 -21.11 -18.93 13.49
N PRO A 510 -20.75 -20.24 13.47
CA PRO A 510 -20.70 -21.04 12.25
C PRO A 510 -22.08 -21.36 11.66
N ILE A 511 -22.08 -21.88 10.43
CA ILE A 511 -23.26 -22.52 9.83
C ILE A 511 -23.10 -24.05 9.91
N ILE A 512 -24.05 -24.70 10.56
CA ILE A 512 -24.14 -26.17 10.67
C ILE A 512 -25.34 -26.62 9.85
N LYS A 513 -25.13 -27.37 8.77
CA LYS A 513 -26.24 -27.76 7.90
C LYS A 513 -26.16 -29.17 7.30
N ASN A 514 -27.32 -29.75 7.02
CA ASN A 514 -27.48 -31.04 6.35
C ASN A 514 -26.78 -32.23 7.06
N ASN A 515 -26.54 -32.13 8.37
CA ASN A 515 -25.85 -33.16 9.14
C ASN A 515 -26.84 -34.13 9.82
N ILE A 516 -26.37 -35.34 10.11
CA ILE A 516 -27.02 -36.29 11.03
C ILE A 516 -26.17 -36.35 12.30
N ILE A 517 -26.64 -35.77 13.40
CA ILE A 517 -25.90 -35.73 14.67
C ILE A 517 -26.52 -36.79 15.59
N THR A 518 -25.78 -37.86 15.88
CA THR A 518 -26.34 -39.02 16.57
C THR A 518 -25.36 -39.78 17.45
N GLY A 519 -25.85 -40.40 18.53
CA GLY A 519 -25.01 -41.26 19.37
C GLY A 519 -23.89 -40.52 20.10
N ASN A 520 -24.07 -39.24 20.41
CA ASN A 520 -23.12 -38.45 21.18
C ASN A 520 -23.62 -38.24 22.62
N THR A 521 -22.68 -38.21 23.56
CA THR A 521 -22.95 -38.05 25.00
C THR A 521 -22.27 -36.79 25.53
N ALA A 522 -22.95 -36.06 26.42
CA ALA A 522 -22.31 -35.00 27.19
C ALA A 522 -22.57 -35.10 28.70
N ASP A 523 -21.57 -34.85 29.54
CA ASP A 523 -21.80 -34.91 31.00
C ASP A 523 -22.78 -33.81 31.43
N ASN A 524 -22.52 -32.54 31.10
CA ASN A 524 -23.35 -31.44 31.56
C ASN A 524 -24.50 -31.10 30.61
N SER A 525 -24.23 -30.75 29.36
CA SER A 525 -25.31 -30.39 28.43
C SER A 525 -24.87 -30.37 26.97
N GLY A 526 -25.87 -30.48 26.07
CA GLY A 526 -25.67 -30.47 24.63
C GLY A 526 -25.01 -31.75 24.16
N GLY A 527 -25.65 -32.90 24.38
CA GLY A 527 -25.15 -34.18 23.85
C GLY A 527 -24.85 -34.09 22.35
N ALA A 528 -25.78 -33.51 21.59
CA ALA A 528 -25.59 -33.23 20.17
C ALA A 528 -24.82 -31.92 19.92
N ILE A 529 -25.34 -30.78 20.39
CA ILE A 529 -24.75 -29.46 20.15
C ILE A 529 -24.78 -28.63 21.44
N SER A 530 -23.67 -27.99 21.78
CA SER A 530 -23.60 -26.98 22.85
C SER A 530 -23.13 -25.63 22.31
N VAL A 531 -23.98 -24.61 22.44
CA VAL A 531 -23.75 -23.22 22.02
C VAL A 531 -23.55 -22.33 23.25
N TYR A 532 -22.46 -21.58 23.31
CA TYR A 532 -22.04 -20.92 24.56
C TYR A 532 -21.21 -19.65 24.37
N ASN A 533 -21.33 -18.71 25.30
CA ASN A 533 -20.60 -17.42 25.34
C ASN A 533 -20.76 -16.64 24.03
N TYR A 534 -21.83 -15.84 23.93
CA TYR A 534 -22.00 -14.87 22.83
C TYR A 534 -21.91 -15.49 21.42
N SER A 535 -22.46 -16.69 21.26
CA SER A 535 -22.42 -17.44 20.00
C SER A 535 -23.77 -17.39 19.30
N SER A 536 -23.78 -17.09 18.00
CA SER A 536 -25.01 -16.97 17.20
C SER A 536 -24.93 -17.81 15.91
N PRO A 537 -24.75 -19.14 16.01
CA PRO A 537 -24.66 -20.00 14.84
C PRO A 537 -26.00 -20.13 14.12
N VAL A 538 -25.96 -20.49 12.84
CA VAL A 538 -27.13 -20.95 12.08
C VAL A 538 -27.09 -22.47 12.03
N ILE A 539 -28.12 -23.13 12.57
CA ILE A 539 -28.25 -24.57 12.62
C ILE A 539 -29.48 -24.94 11.80
N THR A 540 -29.29 -25.46 10.59
CA THR A 540 -30.41 -25.72 9.69
C THR A 540 -30.37 -27.05 8.98
N ASN A 541 -31.54 -27.66 8.72
CA ASN A 541 -31.64 -28.94 8.01
C ASN A 541 -30.79 -30.06 8.62
N ASN A 542 -30.64 -30.09 9.95
CA ASN A 542 -29.92 -31.16 10.63
C ASN A 542 -30.90 -32.15 11.26
N THR A 543 -30.59 -33.44 11.20
CA THR A 543 -31.29 -34.48 11.96
C THR A 543 -30.53 -34.75 13.26
N ILE A 544 -31.15 -34.47 14.41
CA ILE A 544 -30.55 -34.69 15.73
C ILE A 544 -31.31 -35.81 16.43
N THR A 545 -30.65 -36.96 16.65
CA THR A 545 -31.32 -38.16 17.21
C THR A 545 -30.39 -39.01 18.05
N GLY A 546 -30.88 -39.63 19.12
CA GLY A 546 -30.09 -40.58 19.92
C GLY A 546 -28.86 -39.99 20.62
N ASN A 547 -28.89 -38.70 20.97
CA ASN A 547 -27.84 -38.04 21.75
C ASN A 547 -28.30 -37.87 23.21
N THR A 548 -27.39 -38.01 24.16
CA THR A 548 -27.71 -38.04 25.60
C THR A 548 -26.87 -37.03 26.38
N SER A 549 -27.38 -36.64 27.54
CA SER A 549 -26.58 -35.92 28.52
C SER A 549 -26.96 -36.35 29.94
N LEU A 550 -26.00 -36.34 30.87
CA LEU A 550 -26.23 -36.78 32.25
C LEU A 550 -27.05 -35.74 33.04
N TYR A 551 -26.70 -34.46 32.94
CA TYR A 551 -27.35 -33.40 33.72
C TYR A 551 -28.28 -32.48 32.92
N GLY A 552 -28.11 -32.38 31.60
CA GLY A 552 -28.76 -31.36 30.77
C GLY A 552 -29.38 -31.91 29.48
N ALA A 553 -29.50 -31.04 28.47
CA ALA A 553 -30.15 -31.41 27.22
C ALA A 553 -29.29 -32.37 26.38
N GLY A 554 -29.83 -33.53 25.99
CA GLY A 554 -29.18 -34.45 25.05
C GLY A 554 -29.11 -33.92 23.62
N GLY A 555 -30.06 -33.07 23.20
CA GLY A 555 -30.07 -32.41 21.89
C GLY A 555 -29.17 -31.17 21.85
N ILE A 556 -29.80 -29.99 21.72
CA ILE A 556 -29.11 -28.70 21.68
C ILE A 556 -29.19 -28.03 23.05
N SER A 557 -28.08 -27.50 23.54
CA SER A 557 -28.01 -26.63 24.73
C SER A 557 -27.48 -25.25 24.34
N VAL A 558 -28.17 -24.19 24.74
CA VAL A 558 -27.79 -22.79 24.46
C VAL A 558 -27.64 -22.05 25.79
N ALA A 559 -26.51 -21.38 26.01
CA ALA A 559 -26.27 -20.64 27.25
C ALA A 559 -25.34 -19.42 27.08
N ARG A 560 -25.26 -18.59 28.13
CA ARG A 560 -24.41 -17.39 28.25
C ARG A 560 -24.50 -16.45 27.04
N TYR A 561 -25.64 -15.77 26.93
CA TYR A 561 -25.89 -14.72 25.92
C TYR A 561 -25.72 -15.19 24.47
N SER A 562 -25.96 -16.47 24.22
CA SER A 562 -25.91 -17.04 22.87
C SER A 562 -27.30 -17.05 22.24
N SER A 563 -27.37 -16.83 20.93
CA SER A 563 -28.64 -16.64 20.19
C SER A 563 -28.58 -17.32 18.82
N PRO A 564 -28.66 -18.67 18.75
CA PRO A 564 -28.62 -19.38 17.49
C PRO A 564 -29.92 -19.19 16.68
N VAL A 565 -29.80 -19.23 15.36
CA VAL A 565 -30.95 -19.40 14.45
C VAL A 565 -31.09 -20.89 14.15
N ILE A 566 -32.25 -21.47 14.43
CA ILE A 566 -32.51 -22.91 14.23
C ILE A 566 -33.70 -23.06 13.28
N THR A 567 -33.48 -23.68 12.10
CA THR A 567 -34.49 -23.77 11.02
C THR A 567 -34.55 -25.10 10.31
#